data_AF-A0A9P8AJL8-F1
#
_entry.id   AF-A0A9P8AJL8-F1
#
_cell.length_a   1.000
_cell.length_b   1.000
_cell.length_c   1.000
_cell.angle_alpha   90.00
_cell.angle_beta   90.00
_cell.angle_gamma   90.00
#
_symmetry.space_group_name_H-M   'P 1'
#
loop_
_entity.id
_entity.type
_entity.pdbx_description
1 polymer ?
#
loop_
_entity_poly.entity_id
_entity_poly.type
_entity_poly.pdbx_seq_one_letter_code
_entity_poly.pdbx_strand_id
1 'polypeptide(L)'
;MSAYTLSPYFRIDQTKYGGRGAFANTENGHSIPEGTIVLRVPRPLSSSIQREFRKEVCQHCFTFQNGKNLKTRLTVPLISKTISLYFCSSACLKEFQNYDDLGLLTSILLEIERHYSSTTREYETTEVKSNLTQVWGQLNKWSETLARMKPSKRLAETPVITNDEYSDLKYTATTIFALFKYQKKIGILSPQTSHQYILEMNELEHMRLELGIFETLQSNITEKTQRYPYLSTVYGNIFKFLKIHAPNQLQPFVTTETVGAIIGRHLSNAFGIWCPDEGIDEFFGFAVYPLASFFNHSCIPNLKRVRTQREVYFITTKEIFNPDEELCINYGNSIEENVQTRQLLLREWFFECGCPRCTTEQTEECT
;
A
#
# COMPACT_ATOMS: atom_id res chain seq x y z
N MET A 1 -2.15 7.81 -27.22
CA MET A 1 -1.59 6.75 -26.36
C MET A 1 -1.99 5.44 -27.02
N SER A 2 -1.05 4.62 -27.52
CA SER A 2 -1.45 3.25 -27.90
C SER A 2 -1.89 2.56 -26.62
N ALA A 3 -3.15 2.13 -26.56
CA ALA A 3 -3.70 1.48 -25.38
C ALA A 3 -2.93 0.17 -25.15
N TYR A 4 -2.12 0.12 -24.10
CA TYR A 4 -1.66 -1.16 -23.59
C TYR A 4 -2.88 -1.88 -23.02
N THR A 5 -3.21 -3.04 -23.56
CA THR A 5 -4.29 -3.86 -23.02
C THR A 5 -3.79 -4.51 -21.73
N LEU A 6 -4.20 -3.97 -20.58
CA LEU A 6 -3.75 -4.44 -19.26
C LEU A 6 -4.15 -5.90 -19.01
N SER A 7 -5.36 -6.26 -19.39
CA SER A 7 -5.90 -7.61 -19.24
C SER A 7 -6.79 -7.93 -20.43
N PRO A 8 -6.82 -9.19 -20.92
CA PRO A 8 -7.84 -9.58 -21.89
C PRO A 8 -9.25 -9.49 -21.31
N TYR A 9 -9.38 -9.49 -19.98
CA TYR A 9 -10.66 -9.54 -19.27
C TYR A 9 -11.20 -8.18 -18.83
N PHE A 10 -10.36 -7.14 -18.80
CA PHE A 10 -10.82 -5.81 -18.37
C PHE A 10 -9.96 -4.68 -18.93
N ARG A 11 -10.57 -3.50 -18.96
CA ARG A 11 -9.90 -2.22 -19.21
C ARG A 11 -10.16 -1.27 -18.05
N ILE A 12 -9.31 -0.26 -17.91
CA ILE A 12 -9.54 0.84 -16.95
C ILE A 12 -10.18 2.00 -17.71
N ASP A 13 -11.30 2.51 -17.20
CA ASP A 13 -12.06 3.60 -17.80
C ASP A 13 -12.66 4.53 -16.74
N GLN A 14 -13.28 5.64 -17.16
CA GLN A 14 -13.99 6.55 -16.26
C GLN A 14 -15.32 5.96 -15.77
N THR A 15 -15.62 6.13 -14.50
CA THR A 15 -16.93 5.74 -13.95
C THR A 15 -17.97 6.84 -14.19
N LYS A 16 -19.25 6.46 -14.24
CA LYS A 16 -20.38 7.41 -14.37
C LYS A 16 -20.54 8.34 -13.16
N TYR A 17 -19.94 8.00 -12.02
CA TYR A 17 -20.06 8.71 -10.75
C TYR A 17 -18.77 9.43 -10.34
N GLY A 18 -17.79 9.50 -11.25
CA GLY A 18 -16.50 10.16 -11.02
C GLY A 18 -15.41 9.20 -10.55
N GLY A 19 -14.20 9.40 -11.09
CA GLY A 19 -13.05 8.52 -10.86
C GLY A 19 -12.83 7.53 -12.00
N ARG A 20 -12.14 6.43 -11.70
CA ARG A 20 -11.85 5.34 -12.64
C ARG A 20 -12.27 3.99 -12.03
N GLY A 21 -12.58 3.04 -12.89
CA GLY A 21 -12.92 1.67 -12.51
C GLY A 21 -12.39 0.68 -13.53
N ALA A 22 -12.36 -0.60 -13.15
CA ALA A 22 -12.13 -1.70 -14.07
C ALA A 22 -13.47 -2.14 -14.68
N PHE A 23 -13.55 -2.17 -16.00
CA PHE A 23 -14.72 -2.62 -16.74
C PHE A 23 -14.40 -3.88 -17.50
N ALA A 24 -15.31 -4.86 -17.45
CA ALA A 24 -15.16 -6.13 -18.14
C ALA A 24 -14.85 -5.91 -19.63
N ASN A 25 -14.07 -6.82 -20.21
CA ASN A 25 -13.79 -6.82 -21.64
C ASN A 25 -14.25 -8.17 -22.19
N THR A 26 -15.43 -8.19 -22.81
CA THR A 26 -16.01 -9.38 -23.47
C THR A 26 -15.80 -9.30 -24.98
N GLU A 27 -14.53 -9.16 -25.39
CA GLU A 27 -14.15 -9.10 -26.80
C GLU A 27 -14.78 -10.26 -27.60
N ASN A 28 -15.32 -9.94 -28.78
CA ASN A 28 -15.98 -10.88 -29.68
C ASN A 28 -17.24 -11.57 -29.11
N GLY A 29 -17.89 -11.00 -28.10
CA GLY A 29 -19.18 -11.46 -27.60
C GLY A 29 -19.12 -12.69 -26.68
N HIS A 30 -17.93 -13.05 -26.20
CA HIS A 30 -17.77 -14.12 -25.22
C HIS A 30 -17.87 -13.57 -23.81
N SER A 31 -18.75 -14.16 -22.99
CA SER A 31 -18.81 -13.88 -21.55
C SER A 31 -17.50 -14.24 -20.85
N ILE A 32 -17.25 -13.62 -19.69
CA ILE A 32 -16.18 -14.04 -18.79
C ILE A 32 -16.79 -15.07 -17.83
N PRO A 33 -16.38 -16.36 -17.88
CA PRO A 33 -16.96 -17.39 -17.03
C PRO A 33 -16.75 -17.12 -15.54
N GLU A 34 -17.61 -17.68 -14.70
CA GLU A 34 -17.37 -17.77 -13.26
C GLU A 34 -16.06 -18.51 -12.96
N GLY A 35 -15.33 -18.07 -11.94
CA GLY A 35 -14.06 -18.69 -11.55
C GLY A 35 -12.85 -18.23 -12.37
N THR A 36 -13.02 -17.29 -13.31
CA THR A 36 -11.92 -16.74 -14.12
C THR A 36 -11.05 -15.81 -13.28
N ILE A 37 -9.73 -16.01 -13.32
CA ILE A 37 -8.74 -15.10 -12.74
C ILE A 37 -8.55 -13.91 -13.70
N VAL A 38 -9.21 -12.79 -13.41
CA VAL A 38 -9.15 -11.58 -14.25
C VAL A 38 -7.89 -10.76 -14.00
N LEU A 39 -7.33 -10.85 -12.79
CA LEU A 39 -6.06 -10.26 -12.42
C LEU A 39 -5.30 -11.14 -11.43
N ARG A 40 -4.00 -11.31 -11.69
CA ARG A 40 -3.00 -11.88 -10.77
C ARG A 40 -1.93 -10.83 -10.54
N VAL A 41 -1.66 -10.50 -9.28
CA VAL A 41 -0.55 -9.62 -8.91
C VAL A 41 0.43 -10.39 -8.02
N PRO A 42 1.65 -10.72 -8.49
CA PRO A 42 2.57 -11.62 -7.81
C PRO A 42 3.14 -11.05 -6.50
N ARG A 43 3.20 -9.73 -6.36
CA ARG A 43 3.69 -9.04 -5.17
C ARG A 43 3.23 -7.58 -5.13
N PRO A 44 3.11 -6.97 -3.94
CA PRO A 44 2.75 -5.57 -3.86
C PRO A 44 3.90 -4.66 -4.28
N LEU A 45 3.55 -3.41 -4.63
CA LEU A 45 4.53 -2.35 -4.81
C LEU A 45 5.30 -2.10 -3.50
N SER A 46 4.56 -2.04 -2.40
CA SER A 46 5.07 -1.86 -1.05
C SER A 46 4.05 -2.36 -0.03
N SER A 47 4.52 -2.65 1.18
CA SER A 47 3.72 -3.19 2.27
C SER A 47 4.33 -2.88 3.63
N SER A 48 3.53 -3.01 4.68
CA SER A 48 4.00 -2.98 6.05
C SER A 48 3.30 -4.03 6.88
N ILE A 49 4.08 -4.71 7.73
CA ILE A 49 3.57 -5.59 8.78
C ILE A 49 3.67 -4.79 10.08
N GLN A 50 2.57 -4.76 10.84
CA GLN A 50 2.51 -4.12 12.14
C GLN A 50 3.59 -4.66 13.06
N ARG A 51 4.07 -3.79 13.95
CA ARG A 51 5.25 -4.10 14.74
C ARG A 51 5.02 -5.28 15.68
N GLU A 52 3.83 -5.44 16.24
CA GLU A 52 3.47 -6.57 17.12
C GLU A 52 3.67 -7.93 16.44
N PHE A 53 3.24 -8.06 15.18
CA PHE A 53 3.35 -9.30 14.40
C PHE A 53 4.71 -9.53 13.74
N ARG A 54 5.68 -8.63 13.91
CA ARG A 54 6.98 -8.68 13.20
C ARG A 54 7.78 -9.97 13.41
N LYS A 55 7.50 -10.71 14.48
CA LYS A 55 8.18 -11.97 14.80
C LYS A 55 7.40 -13.20 14.32
N GLU A 56 6.16 -13.05 13.90
CA GLU A 56 5.25 -14.17 13.61
C GLU A 56 4.81 -14.17 12.14
N VAL A 57 4.81 -13.00 11.51
CA VAL A 57 4.48 -12.79 10.11
C VAL A 57 5.74 -12.42 9.34
N CYS A 58 6.03 -13.19 8.30
CA CYS A 58 7.18 -12.94 7.44
C CYS A 58 7.09 -11.56 6.80
N GLN A 59 8.11 -10.72 6.98
CA GLN A 59 8.13 -9.37 6.40
C GLN A 59 8.05 -9.37 4.87
N HIS A 60 8.58 -10.41 4.22
CA HIS A 60 8.74 -10.41 2.76
C HIS A 60 7.60 -11.10 2.02
N CYS A 61 7.01 -12.17 2.57
CA CYS A 61 5.95 -12.94 1.90
C CYS A 61 4.65 -13.04 2.71
N PHE A 62 4.57 -12.47 3.91
CA PHE A 62 3.37 -12.50 4.76
C PHE A 62 2.93 -13.89 5.22
N THR A 63 3.79 -14.91 5.11
CA THR A 63 3.55 -16.21 5.75
C THR A 63 3.49 -16.01 7.27
N PHE A 64 2.36 -16.40 7.85
CA PHE A 64 2.14 -16.46 9.30
C PHE A 64 2.53 -17.84 9.83
N GLN A 65 3.06 -17.90 11.05
CA GLN A 65 3.51 -19.14 11.72
C GLN A 65 2.60 -19.53 12.90
N ASN A 66 1.30 -19.19 12.84
CA ASN A 66 0.27 -19.60 13.80
C ASN A 66 0.69 -19.35 15.26
N GLY A 67 1.05 -18.10 15.57
CA GLY A 67 1.49 -17.70 16.92
C GLY A 67 2.97 -17.96 17.23
N LYS A 68 3.73 -18.62 16.35
CA LYS A 68 5.13 -19.01 16.62
C LYS A 68 6.12 -17.97 16.09
N ASN A 69 7.15 -17.71 16.88
CA ASN A 69 8.28 -16.89 16.45
C ASN A 69 9.03 -17.51 15.26
N LEU A 70 9.22 -16.71 14.22
CA LEU A 70 10.06 -16.97 13.07
C LEU A 70 11.52 -17.13 13.51
N LYS A 71 12.16 -18.20 13.03
CA LYS A 71 13.54 -18.54 13.39
C LYS A 71 14.57 -17.87 12.49
N THR A 72 14.22 -17.66 11.22
CA THR A 72 15.11 -17.04 10.24
C THR A 72 15.04 -15.53 10.36
N ARG A 73 16.20 -14.90 10.52
CA ARG A 73 16.29 -13.45 10.70
C ARG A 73 17.58 -12.87 10.13
N LEU A 74 17.49 -11.63 9.65
CA LEU A 74 18.63 -10.79 9.34
C LEU A 74 18.89 -9.91 10.55
N THR A 75 20.01 -10.14 11.26
CA THR A 75 20.32 -9.48 12.53
C THR A 75 21.50 -8.53 12.41
N VAL A 76 21.38 -7.35 13.01
CA VAL A 76 22.52 -6.46 13.29
C VAL A 76 22.77 -6.43 14.81
N PRO A 77 23.99 -6.75 15.27
CA PRO A 77 24.35 -6.64 16.67
C PRO A 77 24.55 -5.16 17.04
N LEU A 78 23.90 -4.71 18.11
CA LEU A 78 24.25 -3.46 18.81
C LEU A 78 24.91 -3.80 20.14
N ILE A 79 25.59 -2.81 20.72
CA ILE A 79 26.34 -2.93 21.99
C ILE A 79 25.49 -3.52 23.13
N SER A 80 24.18 -3.27 23.16
CA SER A 80 23.28 -3.72 24.23
C SER A 80 22.06 -4.54 23.80
N LYS A 81 21.74 -4.62 22.50
CA LYS A 81 20.57 -5.32 21.96
C LYS A 81 20.82 -5.83 20.54
N THR A 82 20.04 -6.81 20.10
CA THR A 82 20.00 -7.24 18.69
C THR A 82 18.76 -6.70 18.01
N ILE A 83 18.92 -6.23 16.78
CA ILE A 83 17.81 -5.78 15.93
C ILE A 83 17.71 -6.73 14.76
N SER A 84 16.48 -7.07 14.36
CA SER A 84 16.28 -8.08 13.34
C SER A 84 15.06 -7.86 12.47
N LEU A 85 15.19 -8.24 11.20
CA LEU A 85 14.08 -8.47 10.28
C LEU A 85 13.82 -9.98 10.22
N TYR A 86 12.57 -10.40 10.17
CA TYR A 86 12.18 -11.81 10.30
C TYR A 86 11.57 -12.38 9.01
N PHE A 87 11.91 -13.64 8.74
CA PHE A 87 11.53 -14.35 7.52
C PHE A 87 11.04 -15.76 7.85
N CYS A 88 10.12 -16.30 7.04
CA CYS A 88 9.60 -17.66 7.23
C CYS A 88 10.63 -18.75 6.93
N SER A 89 11.62 -18.47 6.07
CA SER A 89 12.62 -19.44 5.64
C SER A 89 13.89 -18.77 5.14
N SER A 90 14.98 -19.53 5.05
CA SER A 90 16.24 -19.08 4.45
C SER A 90 16.07 -18.73 2.97
N ALA A 91 15.17 -19.40 2.26
CA ALA A 91 14.83 -19.09 0.87
C ALA A 91 14.19 -17.69 0.77
N CYS A 92 13.22 -17.39 1.64
CA CYS A 92 12.54 -16.10 1.67
C CYS A 92 13.49 -14.95 2.07
N LEU A 93 14.41 -15.20 3.01
CA LEU A 93 15.49 -14.25 3.32
C LEU A 93 16.38 -13.99 2.10
N LYS A 94 16.78 -15.05 1.37
CA LYS A 94 17.61 -14.92 0.17
C LYS A 94 16.90 -14.16 -0.95
N GLU A 95 15.61 -14.41 -1.17
CA GLU A 95 14.79 -13.63 -2.11
C GLU A 95 14.78 -12.14 -1.75
N PHE A 96 14.58 -11.82 -0.45
CA PHE A 96 14.64 -10.44 0.02
C PHE A 96 16.01 -9.80 -0.20
N GLN A 97 17.11 -10.52 0.08
CA GLN A 97 18.46 -10.02 -0.15
C GLN A 97 18.77 -9.82 -1.64
N ASN A 98 18.24 -10.66 -2.52
CA ASN A 98 18.34 -10.45 -3.97
C ASN A 98 17.52 -9.23 -4.41
N TYR A 99 16.35 -9.01 -3.78
CA TYR A 99 15.55 -7.81 -4.00
C TYR A 99 16.23 -6.54 -3.44
N ASP A 100 17.02 -6.65 -2.38
CA ASP A 100 17.82 -5.57 -1.81
C ASP A 100 19.32 -5.80 -2.02
N ASP A 101 19.70 -5.91 -3.30
CA ASP A 101 21.05 -6.24 -3.75
C ASP A 101 22.14 -5.28 -3.27
N LEU A 102 21.75 -4.05 -2.91
CA LEU A 102 22.63 -3.01 -2.38
C LEU A 102 22.53 -2.84 -0.84
N GLY A 103 21.67 -3.60 -0.17
CA GLY A 103 21.46 -3.49 1.28
C GLY A 103 20.80 -2.18 1.75
N LEU A 104 20.26 -1.36 0.83
CA LEU A 104 19.70 -0.03 1.14
C LEU A 104 18.38 -0.16 1.90
N LEU A 105 17.51 -1.07 1.47
CA LEU A 105 16.23 -1.30 2.13
C LEU A 105 16.45 -1.93 3.51
N THR A 106 17.35 -2.90 3.60
CA THR A 106 17.76 -3.53 4.86
C THR A 106 18.27 -2.49 5.84
N SER A 107 19.14 -1.58 5.40
CA SER A 107 19.69 -0.51 6.23
C SER A 107 18.61 0.37 6.84
N ILE A 108 17.66 0.88 6.03
CA ILE A 108 16.62 1.77 6.55
C ILE A 108 15.59 1.03 7.42
N LEU A 109 15.21 -0.20 7.07
CA LEU A 109 14.25 -0.97 7.86
C LEU A 109 14.80 -1.36 9.24
N LEU A 110 16.09 -1.69 9.33
CA LEU A 110 16.76 -1.94 10.61
C LEU A 110 16.88 -0.67 11.44
N GLU A 111 17.15 0.47 10.80
CA GLU A 111 17.22 1.77 11.47
C GLU A 111 15.85 2.19 12.06
N ILE A 112 14.76 1.93 11.34
CA ILE A 112 13.40 2.12 11.85
C ILE A 112 13.16 1.25 13.10
N GLU A 113 13.51 -0.04 13.06
CA GLU A 113 13.35 -0.94 14.22
C GLU A 113 14.26 -0.53 15.39
N ARG A 114 15.47 -0.04 15.10
CA ARG A 114 16.40 0.49 16.11
C ARG A 114 15.80 1.65 16.85
N HIS A 115 15.38 2.65 16.09
CA HIS A 115 14.87 3.89 16.64
C HIS A 115 13.61 3.63 17.45
N TYR A 116 12.63 2.94 16.86
CA TYR A 116 11.38 2.60 17.55
C TYR A 116 11.62 1.83 18.86
N SER A 117 12.54 0.86 18.86
CA SER A 117 12.84 0.07 20.06
C SER A 117 13.57 0.86 21.16
N SER A 118 14.09 2.04 20.84
CA SER A 118 14.76 2.94 21.79
C SER A 118 13.86 4.06 22.31
N THR A 119 12.80 4.40 21.57
CA THR A 119 11.84 5.45 21.92
C THR A 119 10.62 4.86 22.62
N THR A 120 10.76 4.41 23.87
CA THR A 120 9.67 3.80 24.66
C THR A 120 8.72 4.82 25.30
N ARG A 121 8.33 5.88 24.58
CA ARG A 121 7.38 6.86 25.12
C ARG A 121 6.07 6.75 24.35
N GLU A 122 4.99 6.46 25.07
CA GLU A 122 3.63 6.78 24.62
C GLU A 122 3.61 8.28 24.39
N TYR A 123 3.75 8.69 23.13
CA TYR A 123 3.52 10.07 22.74
C TYR A 123 2.02 10.22 22.57
N GLU A 124 1.35 10.74 23.59
CA GLU A 124 0.04 11.35 23.39
C GLU A 124 0.26 12.51 22.42
N THR A 125 -0.20 12.34 21.19
CA THR A 125 -0.28 13.44 20.23
C THR A 125 -1.22 14.47 20.83
N THR A 126 -0.67 15.51 21.45
CA THR A 126 -1.44 16.71 21.73
C THR A 126 -1.97 17.19 20.39
N GLU A 127 -3.30 17.35 20.26
CA GLU A 127 -3.96 17.76 19.03
C GLU A 127 -3.50 19.17 18.63
N VAL A 128 -2.36 19.25 17.97
CA VAL A 128 -1.92 20.47 17.32
C VAL A 128 -2.65 20.53 15.98
N LYS A 129 -3.67 21.40 15.92
CA LYS A 129 -4.28 21.77 14.64
C LYS A 129 -3.18 22.30 13.73
N SER A 130 -2.79 21.49 12.75
CA SER A 130 -1.73 21.81 11.82
C SER A 130 -2.24 21.65 10.39
N ASN A 131 -1.82 22.55 9.52
CA ASN A 131 -2.17 22.54 8.11
C ASN A 131 -1.05 21.87 7.31
N LEU A 132 -1.42 20.88 6.49
CA LEU A 132 -0.47 20.08 5.73
C LEU A 132 0.45 20.93 4.83
N THR A 133 -0.10 21.89 4.10
CA THR A 133 0.67 22.80 3.22
C THR A 133 1.69 23.61 4.01
N GLN A 134 1.28 24.12 5.18
CA GLN A 134 2.19 24.86 6.07
C GLN A 134 3.30 23.95 6.58
N VAL A 135 2.97 22.75 7.04
CA VAL A 135 3.95 21.76 7.54
C VAL A 135 4.96 21.41 6.45
N TRP A 136 4.52 21.12 5.23
CA TRP A 136 5.43 20.85 4.11
C TRP A 136 6.33 22.03 3.77
N GLY A 137 5.78 23.25 3.74
CA GLY A 137 6.57 24.46 3.52
C GLY A 137 7.65 24.69 4.59
N GLN A 138 7.36 24.38 5.85
CA GLN A 138 8.34 24.43 6.93
C GLN A 138 9.40 23.34 6.79
N LEU A 139 9.01 22.12 6.42
CA LEU A 139 9.92 20.98 6.27
C LEU A 139 10.90 21.14 5.11
N ASN A 140 10.47 21.77 4.00
CA ASN A 140 11.37 22.11 2.90
C ASN A 140 12.49 23.06 3.35
N LYS A 141 12.14 24.13 4.07
CA LYS A 141 13.13 25.06 4.65
C LYS A 141 14.02 24.35 5.68
N TRP A 142 13.42 23.52 6.54
CA TRP A 142 14.16 22.75 7.53
C TRP A 142 15.19 21.81 6.86
N SER A 143 14.85 21.13 5.77
CA SER A 143 15.75 20.23 5.03
C SER A 143 17.01 20.95 4.53
N GLU A 144 16.88 22.19 4.04
CA GLU A 144 18.04 23.01 3.65
C GLU A 144 18.94 23.39 4.83
N THR A 145 18.37 23.58 6.02
CA THR A 145 19.15 23.81 7.25
C THR A 145 19.82 22.53 7.74
N LEU A 146 19.15 21.38 7.61
CA LEU A 146 19.61 20.06 8.06
C LEU A 146 20.92 19.64 7.38
N ALA A 147 21.06 19.96 6.08
CA ALA A 147 22.27 19.72 5.30
C ALA A 147 23.51 20.41 5.89
N ARG A 148 23.32 21.55 6.56
CA ARG A 148 24.38 22.37 7.18
C ARG A 148 24.65 22.02 8.65
N MET A 149 23.80 21.19 9.26
CA MET A 149 23.95 20.80 10.67
C MET A 149 25.08 19.79 10.87
N LYS A 150 25.75 19.88 12.03
CA LYS A 150 26.68 18.84 12.51
C LYS A 150 25.93 17.51 12.68
N PRO A 151 26.58 16.34 12.46
CA PRO A 151 25.94 15.03 12.55
C PRO A 151 25.18 14.78 13.86
N SER A 152 25.76 15.14 15.01
CA SER A 152 25.10 14.97 16.32
C SER A 152 23.83 15.80 16.46
N LYS A 153 23.84 17.05 15.96
CA LYS A 153 22.66 17.92 15.95
C LYS A 153 21.58 17.38 15.01
N ARG A 154 21.98 16.87 13.83
CA ARG A 154 21.05 16.23 12.89
C ARG A 154 20.34 15.04 13.52
N LEU A 155 21.07 14.17 14.22
CA LEU A 155 20.48 13.01 14.89
C LEU A 155 19.51 13.42 16.01
N ALA A 156 19.79 14.51 16.72
CA ALA A 156 18.90 15.05 17.75
C ALA A 156 17.55 15.57 17.21
N GLU A 157 17.44 15.82 15.91
CA GLU A 157 16.19 16.22 15.24
C GLU A 157 15.29 15.02 14.88
N THR A 158 15.72 13.78 15.18
CA THR A 158 14.92 12.58 14.86
C THR A 158 13.63 12.57 15.69
N PRO A 159 12.44 12.49 15.05
CA PRO A 159 11.18 12.49 15.77
C PRO A 159 10.97 11.20 16.57
N VAL A 160 10.11 11.25 17.59
CA VAL A 160 9.54 10.04 18.19
C VAL A 160 8.55 9.42 17.20
N ILE A 161 8.51 8.09 17.11
CA ILE A 161 7.69 7.35 16.16
C ILE A 161 6.66 6.51 16.93
N THR A 162 5.37 6.72 16.67
CA THR A 162 4.23 5.93 17.16
C THR A 162 4.07 4.61 16.39
N ASN A 163 3.20 3.71 16.87
CA ASN A 163 2.97 2.42 16.20
C ASN A 163 2.38 2.60 14.78
N ASP A 164 1.49 3.57 14.60
CA ASP A 164 0.93 3.90 13.28
C ASP A 164 2.00 4.50 12.37
N GLU A 165 2.80 5.45 12.90
CA GLU A 165 3.95 6.02 12.18
C GLU A 165 4.97 4.95 11.78
N TYR A 166 5.21 3.93 12.61
CA TYR A 166 6.11 2.82 12.28
C TYR A 166 5.68 2.09 11.01
N SER A 167 4.39 1.80 10.91
CA SER A 167 3.84 1.06 9.77
C SER A 167 3.95 1.88 8.49
N ASP A 168 3.54 3.15 8.53
CA ASP A 168 3.61 4.07 7.40
C ASP A 168 5.05 4.43 7.00
N LEU A 169 5.95 4.54 7.97
CA LEU A 169 7.36 4.81 7.74
C LEU A 169 8.04 3.64 7.00
N LYS A 170 7.77 2.39 7.41
CA LYS A 170 8.26 1.20 6.70
C LYS A 170 7.70 1.10 5.29
N TYR A 171 6.39 1.33 5.13
CA TYR A 171 5.75 1.36 3.82
C TYR A 171 6.40 2.43 2.93
N THR A 172 6.55 3.65 3.45
CA THR A 172 7.11 4.79 2.70
C THR A 172 8.58 4.55 2.31
N ALA A 173 9.40 4.04 3.24
CA ALA A 173 10.79 3.67 2.96
C ALA A 173 10.90 2.61 1.85
N THR A 174 10.02 1.61 1.89
CA THR A 174 9.98 0.52 0.90
C THR A 174 9.52 1.04 -0.47
N THR A 175 8.55 1.96 -0.52
CA THR A 175 8.10 2.59 -1.77
C THR A 175 9.19 3.49 -2.36
N ILE A 176 9.92 4.26 -1.54
CA ILE A 176 11.09 5.04 -1.97
C ILE A 176 12.19 4.13 -2.53
N PHE A 177 12.45 3.00 -1.89
CA PHE A 177 13.37 2.01 -2.43
C PHE A 177 12.90 1.45 -3.78
N ALA A 178 11.60 1.16 -3.94
CA ALA A 178 11.04 0.72 -5.21
C ALA A 178 11.19 1.80 -6.31
N LEU A 179 10.92 3.07 -5.99
CA LEU A 179 11.22 4.20 -6.87
C LEU A 179 12.68 4.17 -7.31
N PHE A 180 13.63 4.17 -6.37
CA PHE A 180 15.06 4.09 -6.68
C PHE A 180 15.41 2.90 -7.58
N LYS A 181 14.91 1.70 -7.26
CA LYS A 181 15.23 0.46 -7.97
C LYS A 181 14.68 0.44 -9.40
N TYR A 182 13.51 1.05 -9.64
CA TYR A 182 12.80 0.94 -10.92
C TYR A 182 12.78 2.24 -11.76
N GLN A 183 13.15 3.40 -11.21
CA GLN A 183 13.06 4.72 -11.87
C GLN A 183 14.15 5.01 -12.93
N LYS A 184 14.96 4.03 -13.35
CA LYS A 184 16.02 4.28 -14.34
C LYS A 184 15.56 4.54 -15.79
N LYS A 185 14.27 4.39 -16.13
CA LYS A 185 13.69 4.82 -17.44
C LYS A 185 12.16 4.95 -17.33
N ILE A 186 11.63 5.98 -16.66
CA ILE A 186 10.24 6.40 -16.87
C ILE A 186 10.20 7.25 -18.16
N GLY A 187 10.51 6.61 -19.28
CA GLY A 187 9.79 6.91 -20.50
C GLY A 187 8.54 6.03 -20.45
N ILE A 188 7.40 6.55 -20.89
CA ILE A 188 6.23 5.76 -21.31
C ILE A 188 6.76 4.43 -21.83
N LEU A 189 6.32 3.30 -21.23
CA LEU A 189 6.63 1.93 -21.68
C LEU A 189 7.10 1.99 -23.14
N SER A 190 8.41 1.83 -23.38
CA SER A 190 8.84 1.79 -24.77
C SER A 190 8.13 0.58 -25.38
N PRO A 191 7.61 0.63 -26.62
CA PRO A 191 6.76 -0.40 -27.23
C PRO A 191 7.41 -1.77 -27.46
N GLN A 192 8.47 -2.08 -26.73
CA GLN A 192 9.28 -3.29 -26.82
C GLN A 192 9.01 -4.26 -25.66
N THR A 193 7.93 -4.07 -24.89
CA THR A 193 7.37 -5.19 -24.13
C THR A 193 6.84 -6.21 -25.13
N SER A 194 7.42 -7.40 -25.13
CA SER A 194 7.09 -8.50 -26.05
C SER A 194 5.72 -9.12 -25.79
N HIS A 195 5.07 -8.71 -24.70
CA HIS A 195 3.88 -9.32 -24.13
C HIS A 195 2.64 -8.46 -24.41
N GLN A 196 1.56 -9.12 -24.81
CA GLN A 196 0.29 -8.46 -25.12
C GLN A 196 -0.50 -8.14 -23.85
N TYR A 197 -0.32 -8.93 -22.79
CA TYR A 197 -1.08 -8.83 -21.53
C TYR A 197 -0.19 -8.91 -20.28
N ILE A 198 -0.67 -8.37 -19.15
CA ILE A 198 0.08 -8.36 -17.87
C ILE A 198 0.37 -9.76 -17.34
N LEU A 199 -0.50 -10.73 -17.62
CA LEU A 199 -0.33 -12.12 -17.17
C LEU A 199 0.94 -12.78 -17.74
N GLU A 200 1.49 -12.23 -18.83
CA GLU A 200 2.70 -12.73 -19.49
C GLU A 200 3.97 -12.00 -19.03
N MET A 201 3.84 -10.90 -18.27
CA MET A 201 4.97 -10.08 -17.83
C MET A 201 5.83 -10.79 -16.78
N ASN A 202 7.15 -10.59 -16.86
CA ASN A 202 8.04 -10.97 -15.78
C ASN A 202 7.95 -9.99 -14.58
N GLU A 203 8.53 -10.36 -13.44
CA GLU A 203 8.42 -9.55 -12.21
C GLU A 203 8.96 -8.12 -12.36
N LEU A 204 10.02 -7.90 -13.15
CA LEU A 204 10.60 -6.57 -13.34
C LEU A 204 9.68 -5.68 -14.18
N GLU A 205 9.10 -6.23 -15.25
CA GLU A 205 8.11 -5.54 -16.10
C GLU A 205 6.86 -5.18 -15.31
N HIS A 206 6.31 -6.16 -14.58
CA HIS A 206 5.15 -5.97 -13.74
C HIS A 206 5.37 -4.85 -12.72
N MET A 207 6.55 -4.79 -12.10
CA MET A 207 6.85 -3.79 -11.07
C MET A 207 7.06 -2.39 -11.61
N ARG A 208 7.61 -2.26 -12.82
CA ARG A 208 7.68 -0.97 -13.52
C ARG A 208 6.29 -0.47 -13.89
N LEU A 209 5.41 -1.37 -14.35
CA LEU A 209 4.01 -1.04 -14.63
C LEU A 209 3.29 -0.60 -13.36
N GLU A 210 3.37 -1.37 -12.28
CA GLU A 210 2.75 -1.03 -11.00
C GLU A 210 3.24 0.32 -10.47
N LEU A 211 4.53 0.62 -10.59
CA LEU A 211 5.07 1.92 -10.19
C LEU A 211 4.51 3.08 -11.05
N GLY A 212 4.38 2.88 -12.36
CA GLY A 212 3.75 3.87 -13.24
C GLY A 212 2.27 4.07 -12.94
N ILE A 213 1.53 2.99 -12.66
CA ILE A 213 0.12 3.04 -12.24
C ILE A 213 -0.02 3.76 -10.90
N PHE A 214 0.87 3.47 -9.96
CA PHE A 214 0.90 4.08 -8.64
C PHE A 214 0.91 5.61 -8.74
N GLU A 215 1.71 6.19 -9.63
CA GLU A 215 1.73 7.66 -9.81
C GLU A 215 0.37 8.25 -10.22
N THR A 216 -0.49 7.44 -10.84
CA THR A 216 -1.83 7.85 -11.25
C THR A 216 -2.90 7.64 -10.19
N LEU A 217 -2.65 6.87 -9.13
CA LEU A 217 -3.69 6.54 -8.15
C LEU A 217 -4.26 7.78 -7.45
N GLN A 218 -5.53 7.67 -7.03
CA GLN A 218 -6.19 8.69 -6.24
C GLN A 218 -5.45 8.89 -4.92
N SER A 219 -5.26 10.16 -4.55
CA SER A 219 -4.67 10.56 -3.28
C SER A 219 -5.72 11.26 -2.44
N ASN A 220 -5.94 10.76 -1.22
CA ASN A 220 -6.92 11.32 -0.28
C ASN A 220 -6.23 12.03 0.90
N ILE A 221 -4.98 12.49 0.72
CA ILE A 221 -4.21 13.11 1.80
C ILE A 221 -4.85 14.40 2.31
N THR A 222 -5.46 15.19 1.42
CA THR A 222 -6.07 16.47 1.75
C THR A 222 -7.32 16.24 2.59
N GLU A 223 -8.21 15.37 2.13
CA GLU A 223 -9.45 14.98 2.78
C GLU A 223 -9.15 14.37 4.16
N LYS A 224 -8.15 13.48 4.25
CA LYS A 224 -7.76 12.83 5.50
C LYS A 224 -7.16 13.83 6.49
N THR A 225 -6.31 14.76 6.06
CA THR A 225 -5.71 15.77 6.96
C THR A 225 -6.67 16.89 7.33
N GLN A 226 -7.67 17.19 6.50
CA GLN A 226 -8.76 18.08 6.89
C GLN A 226 -9.65 17.46 7.99
N ARG A 227 -9.98 16.17 7.84
CA ARG A 227 -10.77 15.43 8.84
C ARG A 227 -9.98 15.15 10.12
N TYR A 228 -8.67 14.89 10.00
CA TYR A 228 -7.77 14.56 11.11
C TYR A 228 -6.50 15.44 11.06
N PRO A 229 -6.56 16.70 11.52
CA PRO A 229 -5.46 17.65 11.39
C PRO A 229 -4.12 17.22 11.99
N TYR A 230 -4.14 16.39 13.04
CA TYR A 230 -2.93 15.86 13.68
C TYR A 230 -2.06 15.03 12.71
N LEU A 231 -2.67 14.45 11.65
CA LEU A 231 -1.95 13.65 10.67
C LEU A 231 -0.91 14.46 9.88
N SER A 232 -1.08 15.78 9.77
CA SER A 232 -0.07 16.63 9.12
C SER A 232 1.28 16.56 9.85
N THR A 233 1.26 16.52 11.19
CA THR A 233 2.46 16.36 12.02
C THR A 233 3.05 14.95 11.86
N VAL A 234 2.20 13.92 11.87
CA VAL A 234 2.59 12.51 11.68
C VAL A 234 3.33 12.32 10.34
N TYR A 235 2.78 12.85 9.25
CA TYR A 235 3.43 12.77 7.93
C TYR A 235 4.74 13.57 7.90
N GLY A 236 4.79 14.69 8.60
CA GLY A 236 6.01 15.44 8.80
C GLY A 236 7.10 14.66 9.53
N ASN A 237 6.75 13.88 10.55
CA ASN A 237 7.68 13.01 11.28
C ASN A 237 8.25 11.91 10.37
N ILE A 238 7.40 11.28 9.55
CA ILE A 238 7.84 10.30 8.55
C ILE A 238 8.88 10.91 7.61
N PHE A 239 8.61 12.10 7.06
CA PHE A 239 9.56 12.82 6.21
C PHE A 239 10.88 13.12 6.95
N LYS A 240 10.80 13.69 8.16
CA LYS A 240 11.99 14.03 8.96
C LYS A 240 12.86 12.80 9.22
N PHE A 241 12.24 11.69 9.62
CA PHE A 241 12.95 10.45 9.88
C PHE A 241 13.70 9.98 8.64
N LEU A 242 13.00 9.86 7.50
CA LEU A 242 13.60 9.44 6.24
C LEU A 242 14.71 10.39 5.81
N LYS A 243 14.54 11.71 5.99
CA LYS A 243 15.56 12.69 5.60
C LYS A 243 16.83 12.58 6.44
N ILE A 244 16.73 12.19 7.70
CA ILE A 244 17.88 12.00 8.59
C ILE A 244 18.57 10.64 8.34
N HIS A 245 17.79 9.58 8.15
CA HIS A 245 18.26 8.19 8.27
C HIS A 245 18.33 7.40 6.96
N ALA A 246 17.63 7.82 5.90
CA ALA A 246 17.67 7.08 4.64
C ALA A 246 19.09 7.10 4.04
N PRO A 247 19.57 5.96 3.47
CA PRO A 247 20.83 5.90 2.76
C PRO A 247 20.97 7.00 1.70
N ASN A 248 22.20 7.46 1.46
CA ASN A 248 22.49 8.58 0.54
C ASN A 248 21.91 8.37 -0.87
N GLN A 249 21.86 7.13 -1.36
CA GLN A 249 21.30 6.77 -2.65
C GLN A 249 19.78 6.98 -2.72
N LEU A 250 19.08 6.87 -1.58
CA LEU A 250 17.63 7.09 -1.48
C LEU A 250 17.28 8.56 -1.23
N GLN A 251 18.19 9.36 -0.68
CA GLN A 251 17.96 10.77 -0.34
C GLN A 251 17.40 11.66 -1.48
N PRO A 252 17.75 11.46 -2.77
CA PRO A 252 17.15 12.20 -3.88
C PRO A 252 15.63 11.99 -4.03
N PHE A 253 15.11 10.86 -3.55
CA PHE A 253 13.68 10.53 -3.57
C PHE A 253 12.97 10.91 -2.26
N VAL A 254 13.71 11.36 -1.24
CA VAL A 254 13.13 11.84 0.02
C VAL A 254 12.85 13.34 -0.09
N THR A 255 11.73 13.66 -0.73
CA THR A 255 11.17 15.03 -0.84
C THR A 255 9.78 15.08 -0.20
N THR A 256 9.30 16.28 0.14
CA THR A 256 7.94 16.44 0.69
C THR A 256 6.87 16.01 -0.31
N GLU A 257 7.11 16.23 -1.60
CA GLU A 257 6.21 15.83 -2.69
C GLU A 257 6.17 14.31 -2.80
N THR A 258 7.33 13.65 -2.79
CA THR A 258 7.41 12.19 -2.93
C THR A 258 6.79 11.51 -1.71
N VAL A 259 7.16 11.90 -0.50
CA VAL A 259 6.60 11.34 0.74
C VAL A 259 5.10 11.61 0.83
N GLY A 260 4.66 12.85 0.58
CA GLY A 260 3.25 13.21 0.59
C GLY A 260 2.44 12.42 -0.45
N ALA A 261 2.98 12.21 -1.65
CA ALA A 261 2.30 11.45 -2.69
C ALA A 261 2.27 9.94 -2.38
N ILE A 262 3.29 9.39 -1.72
CA ILE A 262 3.29 7.99 -1.27
C ILE A 262 2.24 7.76 -0.18
N ILE A 263 2.25 8.64 0.83
CA ILE A 263 1.30 8.59 1.94
C ILE A 263 -0.12 8.76 1.39
N GLY A 264 -0.37 9.84 0.64
CA GLY A 264 -1.71 10.16 0.17
C GLY A 264 -2.38 9.08 -0.65
N ARG A 265 -1.61 8.36 -1.47
CA ARG A 265 -2.12 7.28 -2.30
C ARG A 265 -2.41 6.02 -1.50
N HIS A 266 -1.58 5.60 -0.54
CA HIS A 266 -1.88 4.34 0.15
C HIS A 266 -3.14 4.41 1.02
N LEU A 267 -3.48 5.59 1.57
CA LEU A 267 -4.63 5.81 2.46
C LEU A 267 -5.97 5.31 1.91
N SER A 268 -6.12 5.20 0.58
CA SER A 268 -7.36 4.74 -0.05
C SER A 268 -7.13 3.73 -1.17
N ASN A 269 -5.94 3.12 -1.20
CA ASN A 269 -5.58 2.11 -2.19
C ASN A 269 -4.93 0.86 -1.54
N ALA A 270 -4.73 0.88 -0.22
CA ALA A 270 -4.14 -0.23 0.52
C ALA A 270 -5.14 -1.35 0.77
N PHE A 271 -4.64 -2.58 0.69
CA PHE A 271 -5.35 -3.81 1.00
C PHE A 271 -4.81 -4.35 2.33
N GLY A 272 -5.72 -4.64 3.26
CA GLY A 272 -5.34 -5.26 4.53
C GLY A 272 -4.79 -6.68 4.36
N ILE A 273 -3.74 -6.98 5.13
CA ILE A 273 -3.14 -8.29 5.31
C ILE A 273 -3.73 -8.84 6.61
N TRP A 274 -4.66 -9.78 6.47
CA TRP A 274 -5.37 -10.39 7.60
C TRP A 274 -4.87 -11.81 7.85
N CYS A 275 -5.10 -12.32 9.06
CA CYS A 275 -4.90 -13.71 9.39
C CYS A 275 -5.61 -14.62 8.37
N PRO A 276 -4.93 -15.66 7.86
CA PRO A 276 -5.54 -16.59 6.91
C PRO A 276 -6.46 -17.62 7.58
N ASP A 277 -6.39 -17.78 8.91
CA ASP A 277 -7.14 -18.79 9.64
C ASP A 277 -8.62 -18.39 9.78
N GLU A 278 -9.52 -19.31 9.45
CA GLU A 278 -10.97 -19.05 9.50
C GLU A 278 -11.43 -18.67 10.91
N GLY A 279 -12.24 -17.60 10.99
CA GLY A 279 -12.78 -17.09 12.25
C GLY A 279 -11.82 -16.20 13.07
N ILE A 280 -10.61 -15.92 12.57
CA ILE A 280 -9.65 -15.01 13.23
C ILE A 280 -9.58 -13.69 12.46
N ASP A 281 -10.18 -12.64 13.03
CA ASP A 281 -10.15 -11.28 12.48
C ASP A 281 -8.96 -10.47 13.01
N GLU A 282 -7.75 -10.96 12.70
CA GLU A 282 -6.50 -10.33 13.15
C GLU A 282 -5.81 -9.61 11.98
N PHE A 283 -5.60 -8.32 12.13
CA PHE A 283 -4.98 -7.45 11.12
C PHE A 283 -3.46 -7.43 11.29
N PHE A 284 -2.72 -8.00 10.33
CA PHE A 284 -1.26 -8.02 10.38
C PHE A 284 -0.60 -6.77 9.78
N GLY A 285 -1.32 -5.98 8.99
CA GLY A 285 -0.78 -4.82 8.29
C GLY A 285 -1.41 -4.64 6.91
N PHE A 286 -0.72 -3.98 5.99
CA PHE A 286 -1.30 -3.61 4.70
C PHE A 286 -0.30 -3.67 3.55
N ALA A 287 -0.82 -3.75 2.33
CA ALA A 287 -0.05 -3.76 1.09
C ALA A 287 -0.77 -2.99 -0.01
N VAL A 288 -0.03 -2.35 -0.91
CA VAL A 288 -0.60 -1.65 -2.07
C VAL A 288 -0.26 -2.41 -3.35
N TYR A 289 -1.31 -2.73 -4.11
CA TYR A 289 -1.26 -3.37 -5.42
C TYR A 289 -1.91 -2.40 -6.42
N PRO A 290 -1.16 -1.45 -7.00
CA PRO A 290 -1.73 -0.30 -7.71
C PRO A 290 -2.77 -0.65 -8.78
N LEU A 291 -2.50 -1.65 -9.61
CA LEU A 291 -3.46 -2.09 -10.62
C LEU A 291 -4.75 -2.65 -10.03
N ALA A 292 -4.66 -3.37 -8.92
CA ALA A 292 -5.83 -3.90 -8.23
C ALA A 292 -6.69 -2.80 -7.59
N SER A 293 -6.13 -1.63 -7.31
CA SER A 293 -6.84 -0.49 -6.71
C SER A 293 -7.89 0.14 -7.64
N PHE A 294 -7.97 -0.29 -8.91
CA PHE A 294 -9.06 0.10 -9.81
C PHE A 294 -10.33 -0.75 -9.69
N PHE A 295 -10.30 -1.86 -8.94
CA PHE A 295 -11.52 -2.60 -8.64
C PHE A 295 -12.29 -1.86 -7.56
N ASN A 296 -13.35 -1.16 -7.96
CA ASN A 296 -14.18 -0.37 -7.06
C ASN A 296 -15.03 -1.24 -6.11
N HIS A 297 -15.65 -0.57 -5.13
CA HIS A 297 -16.50 -1.25 -4.16
C HIS A 297 -17.91 -1.55 -4.71
N SER A 298 -18.42 -2.74 -4.37
CA SER A 298 -19.86 -3.04 -4.40
C SER A 298 -20.24 -3.92 -3.20
N CYS A 299 -21.40 -3.69 -2.60
CA CYS A 299 -21.97 -4.58 -1.57
C CYS A 299 -22.51 -5.90 -2.17
N ILE A 300 -22.57 -5.99 -3.51
CA ILE A 300 -22.83 -7.21 -4.30
C ILE A 300 -21.71 -7.37 -5.34
N PRO A 301 -20.49 -7.71 -4.90
CA PRO A 301 -19.33 -7.74 -5.79
C PRO A 301 -19.45 -8.90 -6.80
N ASN A 302 -18.88 -8.69 -7.98
CA ASN A 302 -18.76 -9.71 -9.02
C ASN A 302 -17.33 -10.29 -9.12
N LEU A 303 -16.42 -9.80 -8.27
CA LEU A 303 -15.10 -10.36 -8.04
C LEU A 303 -14.90 -10.71 -6.55
N LYS A 304 -14.19 -11.81 -6.29
CA LYS A 304 -13.60 -12.13 -4.99
C LYS A 304 -12.09 -11.95 -5.04
N ARG A 305 -11.54 -11.43 -3.94
CA ARG A 305 -10.10 -11.31 -3.72
C ARG A 305 -9.60 -12.52 -2.93
N VAL A 306 -8.62 -13.23 -3.46
CA VAL A 306 -7.92 -14.32 -2.76
C VAL A 306 -6.45 -13.93 -2.60
N ARG A 307 -5.90 -14.09 -1.40
CA ARG A 307 -4.48 -13.83 -1.11
C ARG A 307 -3.77 -15.12 -0.75
N THR A 308 -2.66 -15.41 -1.43
CA THR A 308 -1.72 -16.46 -1.03
C THR A 308 -0.38 -15.80 -0.77
N GLN A 309 0.05 -15.77 0.50
CA GLN A 309 1.26 -15.05 0.88
C GLN A 309 1.19 -13.56 0.46
N ARG A 310 2.14 -13.08 -0.35
CA ARG A 310 2.18 -11.71 -0.91
C ARG A 310 1.49 -11.56 -2.26
N GLU A 311 0.96 -12.65 -2.80
CA GLU A 311 0.31 -12.68 -4.10
C GLU A 311 -1.21 -12.54 -3.92
N VAL A 312 -1.84 -11.78 -4.82
CA VAL A 312 -3.30 -11.57 -4.83
C VAL A 312 -3.90 -11.94 -6.18
N TYR A 313 -5.08 -12.55 -6.12
CA TYR A 313 -5.88 -12.95 -7.27
C TYR A 313 -7.26 -12.32 -7.16
N PHE A 314 -7.79 -11.88 -8.29
CA PHE A 314 -9.15 -11.38 -8.43
C PHE A 314 -9.90 -12.31 -9.37
N ILE A 315 -10.94 -12.94 -8.84
CA ILE A 315 -11.62 -14.07 -9.47
C ILE A 315 -13.10 -13.74 -9.62
N THR A 316 -13.69 -13.96 -10.79
CA THR A 316 -15.13 -13.78 -10.99
C THR A 316 -15.94 -14.70 -10.08
N THR A 317 -16.98 -14.15 -9.44
CA THR A 317 -17.92 -14.90 -8.58
C THR A 317 -19.21 -15.30 -9.30
N LYS A 318 -19.35 -14.86 -10.55
CA LYS A 318 -20.43 -15.19 -11.48
C LYS A 318 -19.94 -14.97 -12.91
N GLU A 319 -20.70 -15.45 -13.87
CA GLU A 319 -20.47 -15.13 -15.28
C GLU A 319 -20.75 -13.65 -15.58
N ILE A 320 -19.87 -13.01 -16.37
CA ILE A 320 -19.98 -11.59 -16.77
C ILE A 320 -20.27 -11.51 -18.26
N PHE A 321 -21.42 -10.96 -18.62
CA PHE A 321 -21.89 -10.91 -20.01
C PHE A 321 -21.58 -9.58 -20.70
N ASN A 322 -21.67 -8.46 -19.97
CA ASN A 322 -21.64 -7.14 -20.59
C ASN A 322 -20.19 -6.61 -20.69
N PRO A 323 -19.75 -6.12 -21.88
CA PRO A 323 -18.41 -5.55 -22.10
C PRO A 323 -18.17 -4.20 -21.38
N ASP A 324 -19.12 -3.76 -20.55
CA ASP A 324 -19.07 -2.52 -19.78
C ASP A 324 -19.56 -2.73 -18.34
N GLU A 325 -19.74 -3.99 -17.91
CA GLU A 325 -20.02 -4.27 -16.50
C GLU A 325 -18.79 -3.91 -15.66
N GLU A 326 -18.99 -3.05 -14.67
CA GLU A 326 -17.92 -2.69 -13.74
C GLU A 326 -17.56 -3.89 -12.88
N LEU A 327 -16.27 -4.19 -12.81
CA LEU A 327 -15.72 -5.26 -11.98
C LEU A 327 -15.42 -4.71 -10.59
N CYS A 328 -16.19 -5.16 -9.61
CA CYS A 328 -16.17 -4.65 -8.25
C CYS A 328 -15.84 -5.74 -7.23
N ILE A 329 -15.14 -5.34 -6.18
CA ILE A 329 -14.84 -6.14 -4.99
C ILE A 329 -15.59 -5.60 -3.77
N ASN A 330 -15.58 -6.35 -2.67
CA ASN A 330 -15.98 -5.84 -1.36
C ASN A 330 -14.74 -5.27 -0.64
N TYR A 331 -14.88 -4.11 0.03
CA TYR A 331 -13.76 -3.39 0.69
C TYR A 331 -13.54 -3.80 2.16
N GLY A 332 -14.20 -4.87 2.62
CA GLY A 332 -14.08 -5.40 3.98
C GLY A 332 -15.35 -5.30 4.82
N ASN A 333 -16.47 -4.87 4.25
CA ASN A 333 -17.74 -4.83 4.97
C ASN A 333 -18.37 -6.22 4.98
N SER A 334 -18.84 -6.66 6.15
CA SER A 334 -19.66 -7.87 6.24
C SER A 334 -20.91 -7.73 5.36
N ILE A 335 -21.23 -8.80 4.64
CA ILE A 335 -22.42 -8.88 3.79
C ILE A 335 -23.71 -9.01 4.61
N GLU A 336 -23.60 -9.33 5.90
CA GLU A 336 -24.73 -9.53 6.81
C GLU A 336 -25.17 -8.21 7.48
N GLU A 337 -24.31 -7.21 7.49
CA GLU A 337 -24.60 -5.89 8.09
C GLU A 337 -25.67 -5.13 7.29
N ASN A 338 -26.48 -4.33 7.98
CA ASN A 338 -27.49 -3.47 7.36
C ASN A 338 -26.85 -2.32 6.54
N VAL A 339 -27.66 -1.65 5.72
CA VAL A 339 -27.15 -0.61 4.82
C VAL A 339 -26.50 0.55 5.56
N GLN A 340 -27.01 0.97 6.71
CA GLN A 340 -26.44 2.10 7.46
C GLN A 340 -25.07 1.78 8.02
N THR A 341 -24.89 0.59 8.60
CA THR A 341 -23.60 0.11 9.10
C THR A 341 -22.60 -0.01 7.95
N ARG A 342 -23.00 -0.59 6.81
CA ARG A 342 -22.12 -0.69 5.64
C ARG A 342 -21.70 0.70 5.13
N GLN A 343 -22.62 1.66 5.03
CA GLN A 343 -22.29 3.03 4.63
C GLN A 343 -21.34 3.70 5.63
N LEU A 344 -21.56 3.50 6.94
CA LEU A 344 -20.70 4.06 7.99
C LEU A 344 -19.26 3.55 7.88
N LEU A 345 -19.08 2.23 7.69
CA LEU A 345 -17.76 1.62 7.51
C LEU A 345 -17.03 2.14 6.25
N LEU A 346 -17.78 2.47 5.19
CA LEU A 346 -17.21 3.00 3.96
C LEU A 346 -16.82 4.48 4.03
N ARG A 347 -17.26 5.23 5.05
CA ARG A 347 -16.93 6.66 5.18
C ARG A 347 -15.44 6.95 5.26
N GLU A 348 -14.62 5.98 5.67
CA GLU A 348 -13.15 6.11 5.69
C GLU A 348 -12.52 6.12 4.28
N TRP A 349 -13.29 5.72 3.26
CA TRP A 349 -12.91 5.77 1.85
C TRP A 349 -13.40 7.03 1.14
N PHE A 350 -14.08 7.94 1.85
CA PHE A 350 -14.57 9.22 1.32
C PHE A 350 -15.58 9.10 0.15
N PHE A 351 -16.40 8.04 0.14
CA PHE A 351 -17.53 7.90 -0.78
C PHE A 351 -18.76 7.32 -0.08
N GLU A 352 -19.92 7.44 -0.72
CA GLU A 352 -21.16 6.76 -0.34
C GLU A 352 -21.51 5.69 -1.38
N CYS A 353 -21.79 4.47 -0.95
CA CYS A 353 -22.02 3.36 -1.86
C CYS A 353 -23.40 3.45 -2.53
N GLY A 354 -23.41 3.68 -3.84
CA GLY A 354 -24.61 3.65 -4.69
C GLY A 354 -24.80 2.35 -5.47
N CYS A 355 -24.33 1.20 -4.94
CA CYS A 355 -24.52 -0.07 -5.63
C CYS A 355 -26.00 -0.52 -5.60
N PRO A 356 -26.45 -1.41 -6.52
CA PRO A 356 -27.85 -1.80 -6.61
C PRO A 356 -28.45 -2.29 -5.28
N ARG A 357 -27.68 -3.05 -4.49
CA ARG A 357 -28.11 -3.51 -3.16
C ARG A 357 -28.37 -2.35 -2.20
N CYS A 358 -27.45 -1.38 -2.12
CA CYS A 358 -27.61 -0.21 -1.26
C CYS A 358 -28.80 0.64 -1.68
N THR A 359 -28.99 0.85 -2.99
CA THR A 359 -30.12 1.62 -3.52
C THR A 359 -31.46 0.97 -3.16
N THR A 360 -31.59 -0.35 -3.33
CA THR A 360 -32.82 -1.08 -2.97
C THR A 360 -33.09 -1.02 -1.47
N GLU A 361 -32.12 -1.36 -0.63
CA GLU A 361 -32.30 -1.37 0.84
C GLU A 361 -32.63 0.03 1.39
N GLN A 362 -32.01 1.10 0.89
CA GLN A 362 -32.32 2.47 1.30
C GLN A 362 -33.74 2.91 0.92
N THR A 363 -34.27 2.44 -0.22
CA THR A 363 -35.65 2.77 -0.62
C THR A 363 -36.69 2.06 0.23
N GLU A 364 -36.41 0.83 0.67
CA GLU A 364 -37.32 0.02 1.50
C GLU A 364 -37.40 0.54 2.95
N GLU A 365 -36.34 1.17 3.47
CA GLU A 365 -36.34 1.76 4.82
C GLU A 365 -37.07 3.12 4.90
N CYS A 366 -37.28 3.80 3.77
CA CYS A 366 -38.00 5.07 3.71
C CYS A 366 -39.53 4.90 3.54
N THR A 367 -40.00 3.69 3.30
CA THR A 367 -41.43 3.32 3.23
C THR A 367 -41.88 2.65 4.51
#